data_AF-A0A9Q6S8Z9-F1
#
_entry.id   AF-A0A9Q6S8Z9-F1
#
_cell.length_a   1.000
_cell.length_b   1.000
_cell.length_c   1.000
_cell.angle_alpha   90.00
_cell.angle_beta   90.00
_cell.angle_gamma   90.00
#
_symmetry.space_group_name_H-M   'P 1'
#
loop_
_entity.id
_entity.type
_entity.pdbx_description
1 polymer ?
#
loop_
_entity_poly.entity_id
_entity_poly.type
_entity_poly.pdbx_seq_one_letter_code
_entity_poly.pdbx_strand_id
1 'polypeptide(L)'
;MLASLASCFALCACAPSLPVQGAHLTPVAATQQQRIRVVDTVHVQLSTGYSRRISSGSLWRLAGELPQGFAYKPVNDVFTVEGRQMHEAWLVVKGDRLVGFYLPGESHFSPLDPTTSINTEAIHD
;
A
#
# COMPACT_ATOMS: atom_id res chain seq x y z
N MET A 1 -30.16 -23.21 44.60
CA MET A 1 -29.54 -23.19 43.26
C MET A 1 -30.34 -22.25 42.37
N LEU A 2 -29.84 -21.06 42.07
CA LEU A 2 -30.42 -20.13 41.09
C LEU A 2 -29.32 -19.78 40.10
N ALA A 3 -29.65 -19.97 38.83
CA ALA A 3 -28.73 -20.17 37.71
C ALA A 3 -28.03 -18.87 37.28
N SER A 4 -26.72 -18.96 37.12
CA SER A 4 -25.91 -17.94 36.45
C SER A 4 -26.21 -17.94 34.95
N LEU A 5 -26.88 -16.89 34.45
CA LEU A 5 -26.96 -16.59 33.02
C LEU A 5 -25.60 -16.06 32.55
N ALA A 6 -24.73 -16.96 32.11
CA ALA A 6 -23.51 -16.58 31.42
C ALA A 6 -23.84 -16.20 29.96
N SER A 7 -24.00 -14.89 29.70
CA SER A 7 -24.04 -14.35 28.35
C SER A 7 -22.68 -14.54 27.68
N CYS A 8 -22.56 -15.55 26.83
CA CYS A 8 -21.45 -15.69 25.89
C CYS A 8 -21.58 -14.61 24.81
N PHE A 9 -20.86 -13.49 24.95
CA PHE A 9 -20.61 -12.57 23.85
C PHE A 9 -19.67 -13.26 22.84
N ALA A 10 -20.24 -13.89 21.81
CA ALA A 10 -19.48 -14.40 20.68
C ALA A 10 -18.93 -13.22 19.86
N LEU A 11 -17.62 -12.98 19.95
CA LEU A 11 -16.93 -11.98 19.12
C LEU A 11 -16.73 -12.56 17.71
N CYS A 12 -17.67 -12.31 16.81
CA CYS A 12 -17.44 -12.46 15.36
C CYS A 12 -16.56 -11.31 14.86
N ALA A 13 -15.26 -11.34 15.14
CA ALA A 13 -14.32 -10.39 14.58
C ALA A 13 -13.88 -10.85 13.17
N CYS A 14 -14.64 -10.46 12.14
CA CYS A 14 -14.22 -10.64 10.75
C CYS A 14 -13.12 -9.63 10.43
N ALA A 15 -12.03 -10.08 9.77
CA ALA A 15 -11.01 -9.18 9.27
C ALA A 15 -11.61 -8.23 8.22
N PRO A 16 -11.38 -6.91 8.33
CA PRO A 16 -11.93 -5.93 7.39
C PRO A 16 -11.32 -6.09 5.98
N SER A 17 -12.11 -5.83 4.95
CA SER A 17 -11.63 -5.73 3.58
C SER A 17 -10.83 -4.45 3.36
N LEU A 18 -9.82 -4.51 2.52
CA LEU A 18 -9.08 -3.33 2.09
C LEU A 18 -10.00 -2.41 1.26
N PRO A 19 -10.13 -1.11 1.58
CA PRO A 19 -10.91 -0.19 0.76
C PRO A 19 -10.23 0.04 -0.58
N VAL A 20 -10.99 -0.03 -1.67
CA VAL A 20 -10.47 0.11 -3.03
C VAL A 20 -11.39 0.95 -3.90
N GLN A 21 -10.82 1.65 -4.87
CA GLN A 21 -11.52 2.34 -5.96
C GLN A 21 -10.94 1.88 -7.30
N GLY A 22 -11.77 1.75 -8.32
CA GLY A 22 -11.31 1.41 -9.68
C GLY A 22 -10.29 2.42 -10.16
N ALA A 23 -9.19 1.94 -10.75
CA ALA A 23 -8.07 2.79 -11.16
C ALA A 23 -7.59 2.41 -12.56
N HIS A 24 -7.33 3.42 -13.38
CA HIS A 24 -6.68 3.24 -14.67
C HIS A 24 -5.25 3.79 -14.60
N LEU A 25 -4.28 2.89 -14.55
CA LEU A 25 -2.87 3.24 -14.57
C LEU A 25 -2.44 3.58 -15.99
N THR A 26 -1.98 4.82 -16.21
CA THR A 26 -1.33 5.20 -17.47
C THR A 26 0.13 4.77 -17.41
N PRO A 27 0.58 3.76 -18.18
CA PRO A 27 1.96 3.27 -18.07
C PRO A 27 2.95 4.33 -18.55
N VAL A 28 4.08 4.46 -17.85
CA VAL A 28 5.22 5.22 -18.39
C VAL A 28 5.95 4.38 -19.43
N ALA A 29 6.58 5.04 -20.41
CA ALA A 29 7.34 4.35 -21.43
C ALA A 29 8.45 3.50 -20.79
N ALA A 30 8.70 2.30 -21.32
CA ALA A 30 9.73 1.41 -20.78
C ALA A 30 11.15 2.01 -20.81
N THR A 31 11.37 3.07 -21.60
CA THR A 31 12.60 3.86 -21.67
C THR A 31 12.77 4.79 -20.46
N GLN A 32 11.70 5.18 -19.78
CA GLN A 32 11.75 5.89 -18.50
C GLN A 32 11.96 4.88 -17.37
N GLN A 33 13.21 4.50 -17.17
CA GLN A 33 13.61 3.58 -16.10
C GLN A 33 13.86 4.27 -14.75
N GLN A 34 13.14 5.37 -14.47
CA GLN A 34 13.34 6.11 -13.22
C GLN A 34 13.10 5.19 -12.02
N ARG A 35 14.11 5.08 -11.17
CA ARG A 35 14.03 4.38 -9.89
C ARG A 35 14.13 5.36 -8.75
N ILE A 36 13.49 5.01 -7.66
CA ILE A 36 13.63 5.68 -6.37
C ILE A 36 14.11 4.67 -5.34
N ARG A 37 14.90 5.16 -4.38
CA ARG A 37 15.19 4.44 -3.14
C ARG A 37 14.46 5.12 -2.00
N VAL A 38 13.84 4.33 -1.14
CA VAL A 38 13.27 4.82 0.12
C VAL A 38 14.42 5.07 1.10
N VAL A 39 14.55 6.30 1.59
CA VAL A 39 15.67 6.73 2.44
C VAL A 39 15.45 6.31 3.89
N ASP A 40 14.23 6.48 4.41
CA ASP A 40 13.86 6.18 5.79
C ASP A 40 12.82 5.08 5.85
N THR A 41 12.90 4.18 6.86
CA THR A 41 11.87 3.15 7.02
C THR A 41 10.52 3.81 7.27
N VAL A 42 9.52 3.47 6.45
CA VAL A 42 8.14 3.95 6.62
C VAL A 42 7.28 2.86 7.21
N HIS A 43 6.57 3.19 8.29
CA HIS A 43 5.54 2.34 8.87
C HIS A 43 4.17 2.88 8.47
N VAL A 44 3.41 2.06 7.76
CA VAL A 44 2.09 2.40 7.25
C VAL A 44 1.05 1.67 8.08
N GLN A 45 0.07 2.42 8.59
CA GLN A 45 -1.12 1.85 9.20
C GLN A 45 -2.23 1.77 8.14
N LEU A 46 -2.72 0.57 7.84
CA LEU A 46 -3.86 0.38 6.95
C LEU A 46 -5.16 0.59 7.74
N SER A 47 -6.20 1.06 7.05
CA SER A 47 -7.55 1.17 7.62
C SER A 47 -8.15 -0.18 8.02
N THR A 48 -7.57 -1.28 7.54
CA THR A 48 -7.88 -2.65 7.94
C THR A 48 -7.36 -3.01 9.33
N GLY A 49 -6.55 -2.16 9.97
CA GLY A 49 -5.92 -2.41 11.26
C GLY A 49 -4.55 -3.10 11.16
N TYR A 50 -4.18 -3.61 9.99
CA TYR A 50 -2.84 -4.16 9.76
C TYR A 50 -1.81 -3.04 9.54
N SER A 51 -0.55 -3.33 9.85
CA SER A 51 0.57 -2.42 9.57
C SER A 51 1.51 -3.02 8.54
N ARG A 52 2.10 -2.17 7.70
CA ARG A 52 3.13 -2.58 6.73
C ARG A 52 4.38 -1.74 6.89
N ARG A 53 5.53 -2.40 6.83
CA ARG A 53 6.85 -1.77 6.82
C ARG A 53 7.34 -1.66 5.38
N ILE A 54 7.72 -0.46 4.97
CA ILE A 54 8.50 -0.19 3.76
C ILE A 54 9.92 0.08 4.23
N SER A 55 10.84 -0.83 3.91
CA SER A 55 12.22 -0.77 4.42
C SER A 55 13.01 0.36 3.78
N SER A 56 13.80 1.08 4.60
CA SER A 56 14.91 1.90 4.11
C SER A 56 15.79 1.09 3.16
N GLY A 57 16.27 1.71 2.09
CA GLY A 57 17.08 1.08 1.06
C GLY A 57 16.30 0.31 0.00
N SER A 58 14.99 0.08 0.19
CA SER A 58 14.16 -0.60 -0.81
C SER A 58 14.10 0.20 -2.11
N LEU A 59 14.17 -0.50 -3.23
CA LEU A 59 14.19 0.08 -4.57
C LEU A 59 12.83 -0.09 -5.25
N TRP A 60 12.37 0.99 -5.88
CA TRP A 60 11.09 1.03 -6.55
C TRP A 60 11.24 1.71 -7.90
N ARG A 61 10.60 1.15 -8.92
CA ARG A 61 10.67 1.64 -10.31
C ARG A 61 9.34 2.28 -10.68
N LEU A 62 9.41 3.45 -11.31
CA LEU A 62 8.24 4.12 -11.85
C LEU A 62 7.55 3.20 -12.86
N ALA A 63 6.26 2.91 -12.62
CA ALA A 63 5.46 2.00 -13.44
C ALA A 63 4.38 2.74 -14.24
N GLY A 64 3.84 3.83 -13.68
CA GLY A 64 2.82 4.61 -14.35
C GLY A 64 2.30 5.77 -13.50
N GLU A 65 1.29 6.43 -14.03
CA GLU A 65 0.63 7.58 -13.45
C GLU A 65 -0.85 7.28 -13.15
N LEU A 66 -1.32 7.82 -12.02
CA LEU A 66 -2.70 7.82 -11.57
C LEU A 66 -3.10 9.26 -11.23
N PRO A 67 -4.40 9.61 -11.21
CA PRO A 67 -4.85 10.92 -10.71
C PRO A 67 -4.35 11.25 -9.29
N GLN A 68 -4.12 10.22 -8.47
CA GLN A 68 -3.66 10.35 -7.09
C GLN A 68 -2.14 10.54 -6.99
N GLY A 69 -1.34 10.17 -8.00
CA GLY A 69 0.11 10.26 -7.97
C GLY A 69 0.81 9.25 -8.89
N PHE A 70 2.12 9.10 -8.72
CA PHE A 70 2.94 8.16 -9.48
C PHE A 70 2.96 6.79 -8.81
N ALA A 71 2.71 5.74 -9.57
CA ALA A 71 2.79 4.37 -9.09
C ALA A 71 4.20 3.81 -9.29
N TYR A 72 4.81 3.32 -8.21
CA TYR A 72 6.13 2.71 -8.21
C TYR A 72 6.03 1.25 -7.80
N LYS A 73 6.50 0.35 -8.67
CA LYS A 73 6.54 -1.09 -8.41
C LYS A 73 7.85 -1.49 -7.73
N PRO A 74 7.84 -2.49 -6.84
CA PRO A 74 9.05 -2.94 -6.17
C PRO A 74 10.05 -3.51 -7.19
N VAL A 75 11.34 -3.37 -6.91
CA VAL A 75 12.44 -3.94 -7.72
C VAL A 75 13.04 -5.12 -6.97
N ASN A 76 13.10 -6.28 -7.63
CA ASN A 76 13.62 -7.54 -7.08
C ASN A 76 12.91 -8.01 -5.80
N ASP A 77 11.65 -7.60 -5.60
CA ASP A 77 10.84 -7.93 -4.43
C ASP A 77 9.35 -7.93 -4.82
N VAL A 78 8.50 -8.49 -3.96
CA VAL A 78 7.05 -8.41 -4.03
C VAL A 78 6.54 -7.77 -2.74
N PHE A 79 5.91 -6.61 -2.87
CA PHE A 79 5.27 -5.94 -1.74
C PHE A 79 3.78 -6.23 -1.74
N THR A 80 3.23 -6.44 -0.54
CA THR A 80 1.81 -6.76 -0.36
C THR A 80 1.17 -5.83 0.67
N VAL A 81 -0.15 -5.73 0.66
CA VAL A 81 -0.94 -5.09 1.72
C VAL A 81 -2.08 -6.02 2.13
N GLU A 82 -2.56 -5.86 3.36
CA GLU A 82 -3.39 -6.86 4.03
C GLU A 82 -4.75 -6.29 4.44
N GLY A 83 -5.79 -7.05 4.15
CA GLY A 83 -7.10 -6.96 4.77
C GLY A 83 -7.61 -8.38 5.01
N ARG A 84 -8.84 -8.68 4.57
CA ARG A 84 -9.33 -10.07 4.52
C ARG A 84 -8.47 -10.99 3.63
N GLN A 85 -7.75 -10.42 2.67
CA GLN A 85 -6.81 -11.12 1.79
C GLN A 85 -5.50 -10.32 1.70
N MET A 86 -4.44 -10.99 1.22
CA MET A 86 -3.18 -10.33 0.84
C MET A 86 -3.27 -9.92 -0.62
N HIS A 87 -2.93 -8.66 -0.92
CA HIS A 87 -2.93 -8.10 -2.27
C HIS A 87 -1.51 -7.66 -2.63
N GLU A 88 -1.03 -7.94 -3.85
CA GLU A 88 0.18 -7.27 -4.36
C GLU A 88 -0.08 -5.76 -4.41
N ALA A 89 0.92 -4.97 -4.04
CA ALA A 89 0.78 -3.52 -3.93
C ALA A 89 2.02 -2.77 -4.44
N TRP A 90 1.78 -1.75 -5.23
CA TRP A 90 2.76 -0.77 -5.68
C TRP A 90 2.53 0.53 -4.92
N LEU A 91 3.59 1.25 -4.58
CA LEU A 91 3.47 2.53 -3.87
C LEU A 91 2.84 3.57 -4.79
N VAL A 92 1.89 4.37 -4.31
CA VAL A 92 1.44 5.57 -5.01
C VAL A 92 1.92 6.79 -4.25
N VAL A 93 2.79 7.58 -4.89
CA VAL A 93 3.48 8.71 -4.28
C VAL A 93 3.09 10.01 -4.97
N LYS A 94 2.80 11.04 -4.18
CA LYS A 94 2.53 12.40 -4.66
C LYS A 94 3.42 13.38 -3.88
N GLY A 95 4.45 13.90 -4.52
CA GLY A 95 5.48 14.70 -3.84
C GLY A 95 6.22 13.85 -2.80
N ASP A 96 6.25 14.31 -1.56
CA ASP A 96 6.89 13.65 -0.40
C ASP A 96 5.91 12.78 0.41
N ARG A 97 4.74 12.45 -0.15
CA ARG A 97 3.68 11.68 0.51
C ARG A 97 3.43 10.36 -0.18
N LEU A 98 3.40 9.29 0.61
CA LEU A 98 2.75 8.03 0.26
C LEU A 98 1.25 8.20 0.48
N VAL A 99 0.49 8.22 -0.62
CA VAL A 99 -0.95 8.50 -0.60
C VAL A 99 -1.82 7.25 -0.69
N GLY A 100 -1.22 6.11 -1.01
CA GLY A 100 -1.94 4.85 -1.16
C GLY A 100 -1.13 3.80 -1.88
N PHE A 101 -1.85 2.78 -2.34
CA PHE A 101 -1.28 1.65 -3.09
C PHE A 101 -2.09 1.38 -4.35
N TYR A 102 -1.40 1.07 -5.44
CA TYR A 102 -2.01 0.51 -6.64
C TYR A 102 -1.94 -1.01 -6.58
N LEU A 103 -3.05 -1.68 -6.83
CA LEU A 103 -3.18 -3.13 -6.79
C LEU A 103 -3.22 -3.64 -8.24
N PRO A 104 -2.10 -4.15 -8.79
CA PRO A 104 -1.97 -4.42 -10.21
C PRO A 104 -2.82 -5.60 -10.70
N GLY A 105 -3.07 -6.59 -9.84
CA GLY A 105 -3.89 -7.75 -10.19
C GLY A 105 -5.36 -7.40 -10.41
N GLU A 106 -5.83 -6.35 -9.73
CA GLU A 106 -7.24 -5.96 -9.72
C GLU A 106 -7.51 -4.60 -10.39
N SER A 107 -6.47 -3.88 -10.84
CA SER A 107 -6.59 -2.52 -11.39
C SER A 107 -7.32 -1.57 -10.45
N HIS A 108 -6.94 -1.60 -9.17
CA HIS A 108 -7.54 -0.79 -8.11
C HIS A 108 -6.51 0.14 -7.46
N PHE A 109 -7.00 1.25 -6.91
CA PHE A 109 -6.28 2.09 -5.98
C PHE A 109 -6.86 1.92 -4.57
N SER A 110 -6.00 1.68 -3.59
CA SER A 110 -6.32 1.65 -2.16
C SER A 110 -5.76 2.89 -1.49
N PRO A 111 -6.59 3.81 -0.97
CA PRO A 111 -6.12 5.03 -0.34
C PRO A 111 -5.46 4.77 1.02
N LEU A 112 -4.52 5.62 1.39
CA LEU A 112 -4.07 5.77 2.79
C LEU A 112 -4.69 7.02 3.39
N ASP A 113 -5.37 6.84 4.51
CA ASP A 113 -5.94 7.91 5.30
C ASP A 113 -5.62 7.69 6.79
N PRO A 114 -4.73 8.51 7.39
CA PRO A 114 -4.04 9.64 6.77
C PRO A 114 -2.92 9.20 5.81
N THR A 115 -2.56 10.06 4.86
CA THR A 115 -1.36 9.87 4.03
C THR A 115 -0.10 9.90 4.90
N THR A 116 0.95 9.17 4.51
CA THR A 116 2.21 9.07 5.29
C THR A 116 3.35 9.79 4.57
N SER A 117 4.24 10.44 5.33
CA SER A 117 5.46 11.03 4.74
C SER A 117 6.38 9.92 4.23
N ILE A 118 6.99 10.12 3.07
CA ILE A 118 8.00 9.21 2.51
C ILE A 118 9.15 10.02 1.94
N ASN A 119 10.37 9.72 2.42
CA ASN A 119 11.59 10.32 1.90
C ASN A 119 12.17 9.39 0.84
N THR A 120 12.39 9.91 -0.37
CA THR A 120 12.89 9.12 -1.49
C THR A 120 13.97 9.87 -2.25
N GLU A 121 14.97 9.15 -2.71
CA GLU A 121 16.02 9.67 -3.58
C GLU A 121 15.91 9.03 -4.97
N ALA A 122 16.10 9.82 -6.03
CA ALA A 122 16.18 9.30 -7.38
C ALA A 122 17.50 8.53 -7.57
N ILE A 123 17.40 7.32 -8.11
CA ILE A 123 18.56 6.50 -8.46
C ILE A 123 18.78 6.59 -9.96
N HIS A 124 19.95 7.10 -10.33
CA HIS A 124 20.45 7.08 -11.70
C HIS A 124 21.53 5.99 -11.74
N ASP A 125 21.36 5.02 -12.63
CA ASP A 125 22.41 4.03 -12.94
C ASP A 125 23.42 4.64 -13.92
#